data_AF-A0A2P5DGF1-F1
#
_entry.id   AF-A0A2P5DGF1-F1
#
_cell.length_a   1.000
_cell.length_b   1.000
_cell.length_c   1.000
_cell.angle_alpha   90.00
_cell.angle_beta   90.00
_cell.angle_gamma   90.00
#
_symmetry.space_group_name_H-M   'P 1'
#
loop_
_entity.id
_entity.type
_entity.pdbx_description
1 polymer ?
#
loop_
_entity_poly.entity_id
_entity_poly.type
_entity_poly.pdbx_seq_one_letter_code
_entity_poly.pdbx_strand_id
1 'polypeptide(L)'
;MTIPAVPSIKNGCLMVRGGVILTQVPENVVVTPISHEAAFIGACSETPSARLVFQLGVLEFKMWWMIPSFGESGCDVPTETQMLLLEAREASEDSDVPVGISESKTGKTFYLVVLPVLDGNFRATLQGTTVNELEFCAESGDPNVQTYRVLEAVFMNSGDNPYKLMRNSIEYV
;
A
#
# COMPACT_ATOMS: atom_id res chain seq x y z
N MET A 1 -0.69 -36.89 -7.58
CA MET A 1 -0.78 -36.41 -6.18
C MET A 1 -1.05 -34.92 -6.21
N THR A 2 -2.17 -34.48 -5.64
CA THR A 2 -2.54 -33.06 -5.57
C THR A 2 -1.93 -32.46 -4.31
N ILE A 3 -1.08 -31.46 -4.43
CA ILE A 3 -0.48 -30.79 -3.26
C ILE A 3 -1.61 -30.02 -2.54
N PRO A 4 -1.87 -30.26 -1.25
CA PRO A 4 -2.87 -29.50 -0.51
C PRO A 4 -2.49 -28.01 -0.51
N ALA A 5 -3.42 -27.16 -0.96
CA ALA A 5 -3.22 -25.71 -0.95
C ALA A 5 -3.51 -25.08 0.42
N VAL A 6 -4.16 -25.81 1.32
CA VAL A 6 -4.55 -25.33 2.64
C VAL A 6 -3.31 -24.98 3.48
N PRO A 7 -3.28 -23.80 4.12
CA PRO A 7 -2.25 -23.49 5.11
C PRO A 7 -2.22 -24.56 6.21
N SER A 8 -1.02 -25.01 6.60
CA SER A 8 -0.85 -26.01 7.66
C SER A 8 0.48 -25.84 8.39
N ILE A 9 0.56 -26.25 9.66
CA ILE A 9 1.82 -26.28 10.40
C ILE A 9 2.39 -27.71 10.35
N LYS A 10 3.65 -27.84 9.95
CA LYS A 10 4.39 -29.11 9.95
C LYS A 10 5.81 -28.89 10.44
N ASN A 11 6.23 -29.63 11.45
CA ASN A 11 7.59 -29.57 12.01
C ASN A 11 8.04 -28.13 12.36
N GLY A 12 7.16 -27.34 12.98
CA GLY A 12 7.44 -25.95 13.33
C GLY A 12 7.49 -24.97 12.14
N CYS A 13 7.00 -25.37 10.97
CA CYS A 13 6.95 -24.53 9.78
C CYS A 13 5.51 -24.32 9.32
N LEU A 14 5.13 -23.08 9.00
CA LEU A 14 3.87 -22.77 8.32
C LEU A 14 4.05 -23.02 6.83
N MET A 15 3.31 -24.00 6.32
CA MET A 15 3.38 -24.47 4.95
C MET A 15 2.14 -24.05 4.17
N VAL A 16 2.33 -23.52 2.96
CA VAL A 16 1.24 -23.22 2.00
C VAL A 16 1.64 -23.77 0.63
N ARG A 17 0.77 -24.58 0.00
CA ARG A 17 1.03 -25.20 -1.32
C ARG A 17 2.40 -25.90 -1.43
N GLY A 18 2.89 -26.48 -0.33
CA GLY A 18 4.17 -27.18 -0.26
C GLY A 18 5.40 -26.29 -0.02
N GLY A 19 5.26 -24.96 -0.05
CA GLY A 19 6.31 -24.02 0.31
C GLY A 19 6.29 -23.67 1.81
N VAL A 20 7.48 -23.44 2.38
CA VAL A 20 7.64 -22.89 3.74
C VAL A 20 7.40 -21.39 3.67
N ILE A 21 6.46 -20.87 4.47
CA ILE A 21 6.17 -19.43 4.60
C ILE A 21 6.85 -18.86 5.84
N LEU A 22 6.64 -19.52 6.98
CA LEU A 22 7.28 -19.18 8.25
C LEU A 22 8.03 -20.39 8.78
N THR A 23 9.23 -20.17 9.32
CA THR A 23 9.96 -21.14 10.14
C THR A 23 9.78 -20.80 11.62
N GLN A 24 10.13 -21.72 12.53
CA GLN A 24 10.07 -21.49 13.98
C GLN A 24 8.68 -21.03 14.49
N VAL A 25 7.61 -21.60 13.91
CA VAL A 25 6.23 -21.32 14.33
C VAL A 25 6.02 -21.83 15.76
N PRO A 26 5.61 -20.96 16.72
CA PRO A 26 5.36 -21.37 18.10
C PRO A 26 4.22 -22.40 18.24
N GLU A 27 4.31 -23.28 19.24
CA GLU A 27 3.34 -24.36 19.47
C GLU A 27 1.93 -23.88 19.80
N ASN A 28 1.80 -22.67 20.34
CA ASN A 28 0.50 -22.09 20.68
C ASN A 28 -0.22 -21.46 19.47
N VAL A 29 0.38 -21.49 18.27
CA VAL A 29 -0.26 -21.04 17.02
C VAL A 29 -1.13 -22.16 16.47
N VAL A 30 -2.37 -21.82 16.14
CA VAL A 30 -3.39 -22.75 15.66
C VAL A 30 -3.81 -22.35 14.24
N VAL A 31 -3.92 -23.34 13.35
CA VAL A 31 -4.47 -23.13 12.01
C VAL A 31 -5.83 -23.83 11.92
N THR A 32 -6.86 -23.05 11.59
CA THR A 32 -8.24 -23.53 11.44
C THR A 32 -8.67 -23.43 9.98
N PRO A 33 -8.65 -24.53 9.21
CA PRO A 33 -9.07 -24.53 7.81
C PRO A 33 -10.53 -24.08 7.63
N ILE A 34 -10.76 -23.23 6.62
CA ILE A 34 -12.10 -22.79 6.19
C ILE A 34 -12.47 -23.45 4.86
N SER A 35 -11.47 -23.64 3.99
CA SER A 35 -11.61 -24.30 2.69
C SER A 35 -10.31 -25.02 2.32
N HIS A 36 -10.25 -25.58 1.11
CA HIS A 36 -9.03 -26.19 0.59
C HIS A 36 -7.89 -25.18 0.30
N GLU A 37 -8.16 -23.88 0.35
CA GLU A 37 -7.18 -22.82 0.05
C GLU A 37 -7.04 -21.77 1.17
N ALA A 38 -7.97 -21.74 2.12
CA ALA A 38 -8.03 -20.71 3.15
C ALA A 38 -8.10 -21.33 4.54
N ALA A 39 -7.44 -20.67 5.50
CA ALA A 39 -7.48 -21.02 6.91
C ALA A 39 -7.37 -19.75 7.76
N PHE A 40 -7.97 -19.76 8.95
CA PHE A 40 -7.66 -18.80 10.00
C PHE A 40 -6.36 -19.20 10.70
N ILE A 41 -5.57 -18.21 11.09
CA ILE A 41 -4.42 -18.39 11.99
C ILE A 41 -4.77 -17.68 13.30
N GLY A 42 -4.77 -18.45 14.39
CA GLY A 42 -4.99 -17.95 15.74
C GLY A 42 -3.84 -18.34 16.67
N ALA A 43 -3.90 -17.88 17.91
CA ALA A 43 -2.99 -18.32 18.95
C ALA A 43 -3.64 -18.21 20.33
N CYS A 44 -3.20 -19.05 21.26
CA CYS A 44 -3.67 -19.05 22.64
C CYS A 44 -2.69 -18.33 23.57
N SER A 45 -3.22 -17.53 24.49
CA SER A 45 -2.45 -16.96 25.61
C SER A 45 -2.84 -17.65 26.90
N GLU A 46 -1.87 -17.84 27.79
CA GLU A 46 -2.10 -18.40 29.13
C GLU A 46 -2.81 -17.38 30.05
N THR A 47 -2.71 -16.08 29.75
CA THR A 47 -3.25 -15.00 30.58
C THR A 47 -4.23 -14.11 29.80
N PRO A 48 -5.40 -13.79 30.35
CA PRO A 48 -6.31 -12.82 29.74
C PRO A 48 -5.66 -11.43 29.64
N SER A 49 -5.86 -10.75 28.51
CA SER A 49 -5.42 -9.36 28.31
C SER A 49 -6.31 -8.66 27.28
N ALA A 50 -6.48 -7.34 27.42
CA ALA A 50 -7.11 -6.51 26.39
C ALA A 50 -6.22 -6.32 25.15
N ARG A 51 -4.91 -6.54 25.29
CA ARG A 51 -3.93 -6.52 24.19
C ARG A 51 -3.13 -7.81 24.21
N LEU A 52 -3.37 -8.67 23.23
CA LEU A 52 -2.64 -9.92 23.02
C LEU A 52 -1.75 -9.77 21.79
N VAL A 53 -0.45 -10.07 21.95
CA VAL A 53 0.53 -10.04 20.87
C VAL A 53 1.16 -11.42 20.79
N PHE A 54 1.13 -12.03 19.62
CA PHE A 54 1.63 -13.38 19.39
C PHE A 54 2.71 -13.37 18.30
N GLN A 55 3.72 -14.19 18.49
CA GLN A 55 4.69 -14.50 17.44
C GLN A 55 4.09 -15.55 16.50
N LEU A 56 4.29 -15.39 15.19
CA LEU A 56 3.84 -16.37 14.19
C LEU A 56 4.97 -17.22 13.62
N GLY A 57 6.23 -16.84 13.86
CA GLY A 57 7.43 -17.47 13.31
C GLY A 57 8.36 -16.46 12.63
N VAL A 58 9.37 -16.97 11.93
CA VAL A 58 10.36 -16.22 11.16
C VAL A 58 10.01 -16.31 9.68
N LEU A 59 9.92 -15.17 8.99
CA LEU A 59 9.55 -15.11 7.58
C LEU A 59 10.75 -15.32 6.66
N GLU A 60 10.60 -16.19 5.67
CA GLU A 60 11.68 -16.59 4.74
C GLU A 60 11.62 -15.87 3.37
N PHE A 61 10.87 -14.77 3.25
CA PHE A 61 10.63 -14.08 1.96
C PHE A 61 11.19 -12.66 1.93
N LYS A 62 11.59 -12.22 0.73
CA LYS A 62 11.82 -10.80 0.45
C LYS A 62 10.47 -10.08 0.52
N MET A 63 10.28 -9.29 1.56
CA MET A 63 9.06 -8.53 1.74
C MET A 63 9.10 -7.21 0.98
N TRP A 64 7.94 -6.79 0.52
CA TRP A 64 7.67 -5.43 0.05
C TRP A 64 6.39 -5.01 0.75
N TRP A 65 6.46 -4.03 1.65
CA TRP A 65 5.31 -3.53 2.37
C TRP A 65 5.25 -2.01 2.25
N MET A 66 4.05 -1.46 2.30
CA MET A 66 3.83 -0.03 2.50
C MET A 66 3.24 0.17 3.89
N ILE A 67 3.76 1.17 4.61
CA ILE A 67 3.17 1.63 5.86
C ILE A 67 2.21 2.76 5.47
N PRO A 68 0.89 2.63 5.73
CA PRO A 68 -0.01 3.76 5.49
C PRO A 68 0.41 4.92 6.38
N SER A 69 0.60 6.08 5.75
CA SER A 69 0.88 7.36 6.42
C SER A 69 -0.21 8.35 6.07
N PHE A 70 -0.41 9.35 6.93
CA PHE A 70 -1.37 10.43 6.75
C PHE A 70 -0.68 11.75 7.08
N GLY A 71 -1.03 12.79 6.35
CA GLY A 71 -0.45 14.12 6.51
C GLY A 71 -1.29 15.17 5.81
N GLU A 72 -0.95 16.42 6.03
CA GLU A 72 -1.66 17.58 5.50
C GLU A 72 -0.78 18.43 4.57
N SER A 73 0.51 18.10 4.46
CA SER A 73 1.50 18.87 3.74
C SER A 73 2.41 18.00 2.86
N GLY A 74 3.08 18.63 1.89
CA GLY A 74 4.02 17.94 1.01
C GLY A 74 5.12 17.22 1.78
N CYS A 75 5.66 17.83 2.86
CA CYS A 75 6.74 17.21 3.64
C CYS A 75 6.33 15.96 4.43
N ASP A 76 5.02 15.71 4.57
CA ASP A 76 4.50 14.50 5.20
C ASP A 76 4.51 13.28 4.26
N VAL A 77 4.74 13.47 2.96
CA VAL A 77 4.78 12.39 1.96
C VAL A 77 6.10 11.64 2.07
N PRO A 78 6.10 10.37 2.53
CA PRO A 78 7.34 9.61 2.69
C PRO A 78 8.03 9.34 1.34
N THR A 79 9.35 9.19 1.37
CA THR A 79 10.12 8.73 0.21
C THR A 79 9.64 7.35 -0.26
N GLU A 80 9.68 7.12 -1.57
CA GLU A 80 9.21 5.90 -2.25
C GLU A 80 7.69 5.63 -2.17
N THR A 81 6.85 6.64 -1.91
CA THR A 81 5.38 6.47 -1.86
C THR A 81 4.83 5.96 -3.20
N GLN A 82 4.05 4.87 -3.19
CA GLN A 82 3.50 4.22 -4.40
C GLN A 82 2.01 4.52 -4.66
N MET A 83 1.36 5.22 -3.74
CA MET A 83 -0.02 5.67 -3.92
C MET A 83 -0.25 6.83 -2.97
N LEU A 84 -0.84 7.91 -3.49
CA LEU A 84 -1.28 9.04 -2.69
C LEU A 84 -2.76 9.27 -2.96
N LEU A 85 -3.57 9.26 -1.89
CA LEU A 85 -4.98 9.64 -1.93
C LEU A 85 -5.12 11.02 -1.29
N LEU A 86 -5.60 11.98 -2.06
CA LEU A 86 -5.80 13.36 -1.63
C LEU A 86 -7.29 13.64 -1.47
N GLU A 87 -7.66 14.34 -0.40
CA GLU A 87 -8.96 14.99 -0.27
C GLU A 87 -8.81 16.45 -0.73
N ALA A 88 -9.70 16.89 -1.62
CA ALA A 88 -9.74 18.25 -2.15
C ALA A 88 -11.18 18.79 -2.14
N ARG A 89 -11.32 20.10 -2.32
CA ARG A 89 -12.62 20.76 -2.44
C ARG A 89 -12.70 21.58 -3.71
N GLU A 90 -13.86 21.52 -4.37
CA GLU A 90 -14.13 22.33 -5.55
C GLU A 90 -14.05 23.82 -5.19
N ALA A 91 -13.52 24.62 -6.12
CA ALA A 91 -13.47 26.06 -5.96
C ALA A 91 -14.89 26.63 -6.05
N SER A 92 -15.22 27.61 -5.19
CA SER A 92 -16.43 28.41 -5.36
C SER A 92 -16.29 29.29 -6.61
N GLU A 93 -17.34 29.37 -7.42
CA GLU A 93 -17.38 30.17 -8.66
C GLU A 93 -17.09 31.67 -8.43
N ASP A 94 -17.22 32.16 -7.18
CA ASP A 94 -17.02 33.57 -6.80
C ASP A 94 -15.61 33.91 -6.26
N SER A 95 -14.66 32.97 -6.25
CA SER A 95 -13.30 33.22 -5.75
C SER A 95 -12.26 33.21 -6.87
N ASP A 96 -11.71 34.38 -7.23
CA ASP A 96 -10.56 34.58 -8.14
C ASP A 96 -9.23 33.98 -7.60
N VAL A 97 -9.27 33.20 -6.52
CA VAL A 97 -8.10 32.60 -5.89
C VAL A 97 -8.09 31.10 -6.20
N PRO A 98 -7.02 30.57 -6.83
CA PRO A 98 -6.87 29.13 -7.01
C PRO A 98 -6.92 28.46 -5.63
N VAL A 99 -7.87 27.56 -5.42
CA VAL A 99 -8.07 26.88 -4.14
C VAL A 99 -6.95 25.87 -3.93
N GLY A 100 -5.84 26.34 -3.34
CA GLY A 100 -4.94 25.48 -2.58
C GLY A 100 -5.53 25.31 -1.20
N ILE A 101 -5.95 24.08 -0.86
CA ILE A 101 -6.29 23.58 0.49
C ILE A 101 -6.83 24.69 1.42
N SER A 102 -7.85 25.45 0.99
CA SER A 102 -8.31 26.62 1.73
C SER A 102 -9.40 26.21 2.69
N GLU A 103 -9.39 26.82 3.89
CA GLU A 103 -10.31 26.56 5.00
C GLU A 103 -11.78 26.91 4.71
N SER A 104 -12.13 27.24 3.46
CA SER A 104 -13.52 27.44 3.09
C SER A 104 -14.25 26.09 3.14
N LYS A 105 -15.22 25.99 4.06
CA LYS A 105 -16.00 24.77 4.31
C LYS A 105 -17.18 24.61 3.34
N THR A 106 -17.21 25.39 2.27
CA THR A 106 -18.41 25.59 1.44
C THR A 106 -18.36 24.87 0.09
N GLY A 107 -17.21 24.33 -0.32
CA GLY A 107 -17.05 23.57 -1.57
C GLY A 107 -17.36 22.08 -1.42
N LYS A 108 -17.82 21.44 -2.51
CA LYS A 108 -18.01 19.98 -2.58
C LYS A 108 -16.67 19.27 -2.46
N THR A 109 -16.58 18.30 -1.54
CA THR A 109 -15.39 17.44 -1.41
C THR A 109 -15.32 16.45 -2.56
N PHE A 110 -14.13 16.32 -3.15
CA PHE A 110 -13.76 15.27 -4.09
C PHE A 110 -12.39 14.72 -3.73
N TYR A 111 -12.01 13.62 -4.35
CA TYR A 111 -10.74 12.94 -4.07
C TYR A 111 -9.90 12.85 -5.31
N LEU A 112 -8.58 12.85 -5.15
CA LEU A 112 -7.62 12.50 -6.20
C LEU A 112 -6.82 11.28 -5.79
N VAL A 113 -6.62 10.36 -6.73
CA VAL A 113 -5.65 9.27 -6.61
C VAL A 113 -4.49 9.58 -7.52
N VAL A 114 -3.28 9.60 -6.96
CA VAL A 114 -2.01 9.73 -7.66
C VAL A 114 -1.28 8.39 -7.57
N LEU A 115 -1.01 7.78 -8.72
CA LEU A 115 -0.35 6.49 -8.84
C LEU A 115 0.91 6.66 -9.67
N PRO A 116 2.09 6.57 -9.06
CA PRO A 116 3.32 6.30 -9.78
C PRO A 116 3.21 4.96 -10.49
N VAL A 117 3.53 4.93 -11.77
CA VAL A 117 3.45 3.72 -12.60
C VAL A 117 4.80 3.45 -13.26
N LEU A 118 4.87 2.37 -14.03
CA LEU A 118 6.03 2.07 -14.85
C LEU A 118 5.94 2.85 -16.16
N ASP A 119 7.06 3.47 -16.55
CA ASP A 119 7.24 4.03 -17.88
C ASP A 119 8.47 3.36 -18.52
N GLY A 120 8.19 2.38 -19.38
CA GLY A 120 9.22 1.49 -19.93
C GLY A 120 10.00 0.76 -18.84
N ASN A 121 11.30 1.03 -18.76
CA ASN A 121 12.22 0.41 -17.78
C ASN A 121 12.33 1.21 -16.47
N PHE A 122 11.57 2.29 -16.31
CA PHE A 122 11.67 3.18 -15.14
C PHE A 122 10.44 3.02 -14.25
N ARG A 123 10.68 2.83 -12.96
CA ARG A 123 9.65 2.87 -11.93
C ARG A 123 9.57 4.27 -11.35
N ALA A 124 8.36 4.83 -11.32
CA ALA A 124 8.11 6.07 -10.60
C ALA A 124 7.79 5.82 -9.12
N THR A 125 8.13 6.78 -8.27
CA THR A 125 7.72 6.87 -6.86
C THR A 125 7.44 8.33 -6.51
N LEU A 126 6.72 8.61 -5.42
CA LEU A 126 6.51 9.98 -4.90
C LEU A 126 7.33 10.21 -3.64
N GLN A 127 7.68 11.48 -3.41
CA GLN A 127 8.27 11.94 -2.16
C GLN A 127 7.94 13.42 -1.90
N GLY A 128 7.92 13.78 -0.64
CA GLY A 128 7.82 15.15 -0.17
C GLY A 128 9.17 15.82 0.03
N THR A 129 9.25 17.13 -0.15
CA THR A 129 10.42 17.94 0.23
C THR A 129 10.18 18.69 1.54
N THR A 130 11.27 19.18 2.15
CA THR A 130 11.21 20.00 3.38
C THR A 130 10.51 21.35 3.18
N VAL A 131 10.30 21.77 1.94
CA VAL A 131 9.60 23.01 1.57
C VAL A 131 8.20 22.75 1.00
N ASN A 132 7.62 21.58 1.29
CA ASN A 132 6.27 21.16 0.90
C ASN A 132 6.06 20.98 -0.61
N GLU A 133 7.12 20.69 -1.37
CA GLU A 133 6.98 20.29 -2.77
C GLU A 133 6.71 18.79 -2.84
N LEU A 134 5.91 18.38 -3.82
CA LEU A 134 5.72 16.99 -4.19
C LEU A 134 6.59 16.69 -5.40
N GLU A 135 7.48 15.72 -5.25
CA GLU A 135 8.37 15.24 -6.31
C GLU A 135 7.94 13.84 -6.74
N PHE A 136 8.21 13.50 -8.00
CA PHE A 136 8.26 12.11 -8.43
C PHE A 136 9.70 11.74 -8.79
N CYS A 137 10.14 10.57 -8.36
CA CYS A 137 11.44 10.01 -8.69
C CYS A 137 11.22 8.86 -9.69
N ALA A 138 11.97 8.84 -10.79
CA ALA A 138 11.92 7.77 -11.79
C ALA A 138 13.28 7.08 -11.88
N GLU A 139 13.32 5.79 -11.57
CA GLU A 139 14.56 5.02 -11.49
C GLU A 139 14.46 3.70 -12.26
N SER A 140 15.53 3.36 -12.99
CA SER A 140 15.65 2.08 -13.68
C SER A 140 16.23 0.97 -12.81
N GLY A 141 16.95 1.33 -11.74
CA GLY A 141 17.71 0.41 -10.91
C GLY A 141 18.98 -0.17 -11.58
N ASP A 142 19.31 0.26 -12.80
CA ASP A 142 20.52 -0.15 -13.53
C ASP A 142 21.26 1.09 -14.08
N PRO A 143 22.52 1.33 -13.69
CA PRO A 143 23.28 2.50 -14.14
C PRO A 143 23.48 2.59 -15.66
N ASN A 144 23.33 1.47 -16.40
CA ASN A 144 23.43 1.44 -17.85
C ASN A 144 22.10 1.72 -18.57
N VAL A 145 20.98 1.68 -17.85
CA VAL A 145 19.64 1.98 -18.39
C VAL A 145 19.30 3.42 -18.03
N GLN A 146 19.52 4.33 -18.99
CA GLN A 146 19.38 5.77 -18.81
C GLN A 146 18.33 6.33 -19.76
N THR A 147 17.64 7.39 -19.34
CA THR A 147 16.68 8.13 -20.16
C THR A 147 16.77 9.63 -19.88
N TYR A 148 16.33 10.42 -20.85
CA TYR A 148 16.13 11.87 -20.70
C TYR A 148 14.64 12.24 -20.59
N ARG A 149 13.74 11.25 -20.73
CA ARG A 149 12.29 11.44 -20.73
C ARG A 149 11.58 10.31 -20.00
N VAL A 150 10.60 10.71 -19.20
CA VAL A 150 9.59 9.87 -18.56
C VAL A 150 8.28 10.64 -18.72
N LEU A 151 7.37 10.14 -19.54
CA LEU A 151 6.16 10.84 -20.01
C LEU A 151 4.90 10.34 -19.34
N GLU A 152 4.88 9.06 -18.94
CA GLU A 152 3.71 8.37 -18.41
C GLU A 152 3.94 7.91 -16.96
N ALA A 153 4.89 8.53 -16.25
CA ALA A 153 5.38 8.10 -14.93
C ALA A 153 4.35 8.17 -13.80
N VAL A 154 3.37 9.09 -13.90
CA VAL A 154 2.40 9.35 -12.84
C VAL A 154 1.02 9.44 -13.44
N PHE A 155 0.16 8.51 -13.05
CA PHE A 155 -1.26 8.53 -13.32
C PHE A 155 -2.00 9.35 -12.25
N MET A 156 -2.96 10.17 -12.66
CA MET A 156 -3.84 10.90 -11.76
C MET A 156 -5.30 10.73 -12.18
N ASN A 157 -6.18 10.52 -11.21
CA ASN A 157 -7.62 10.45 -11.43
C ASN A 157 -8.36 11.10 -10.27
N SER A 158 -9.58 11.58 -10.52
CA SER A 158 -10.41 12.26 -9.52
C SER A 158 -11.82 11.69 -9.45
N GLY A 159 -12.46 11.77 -8.29
CA GLY A 159 -13.86 11.36 -8.14
C GLY A 159 -14.45 11.64 -6.77
N ASP A 160 -15.77 11.55 -6.67
CA ASP A 160 -16.52 11.89 -5.46
C ASP A 160 -16.50 10.80 -4.37
N ASN A 161 -16.17 9.56 -4.74
CA ASN A 161 -16.13 8.43 -3.82
C ASN A 161 -14.74 7.77 -3.84
N PRO A 162 -13.99 7.79 -2.73
CA PRO A 162 -12.59 7.38 -2.73
C PRO A 162 -12.43 5.88 -2.97
N TYR A 163 -13.39 5.05 -2.52
CA TYR A 163 -13.34 3.60 -2.72
C TYR A 163 -13.56 3.21 -4.18
N LYS A 164 -14.54 3.83 -4.85
CA LYS A 164 -14.76 3.64 -6.29
C LYS A 164 -13.60 4.20 -7.11
N LEU A 165 -13.11 5.37 -6.72
CA LEU A 165 -11.97 6.02 -7.37
C LEU A 165 -10.73 5.12 -7.33
N MET A 166 -10.36 4.60 -6.16
CA MET A 166 -9.22 3.68 -6.02
C MET A 166 -9.40 2.42 -6.86
N ARG A 167 -10.56 1.76 -6.75
CA ARG A 167 -10.86 0.54 -7.52
C ARG A 167 -10.71 0.78 -9.02
N ASN A 168 -11.38 1.80 -9.55
CA ASN A 168 -11.38 2.08 -10.97
C ASN A 168 -9.99 2.49 -11.45
N SER A 169 -9.28 3.32 -10.67
CA SER A 169 -7.93 3.77 -11.02
C SER A 169 -6.94 2.62 -11.15
N ILE A 170 -7.00 1.63 -10.26
CA ILE A 170 -6.15 0.43 -10.32
C ILE A 170 -6.51 -0.45 -11.52
N GLU A 171 -7.76 -0.46 -11.99
CA GLU A 171 -8.16 -1.18 -13.21
C GLU A 171 -7.64 -0.50 -14.50
N TYR A 172 -7.29 0.79 -14.45
CA TYR A 172 -6.81 1.56 -15.61
C TYR A 172 -5.29 1.50 -15.85
N VAL A 173 -4.50 1.17 -14.83
CA VAL A 173 -3.02 1.20 -14.86
C VAL A 173 -2.40 -0.19 -14.86
#